data_AF-A0A0C9STB7-F1
#
_entry.id   AF-A0A0C9STB7-F1
#
_cell.length_a   1.000
_cell.length_b   1.000
_cell.length_c   1.000
_cell.angle_alpha   90.00
_cell.angle_beta   90.00
_cell.angle_gamma   90.00
#
_symmetry.space_group_name_H-M   'P 1'
#
loop_
_entity.id
_entity.type
_entity.pdbx_description
1 polymer ?
#
loop_
_entity_poly.entity_id
_entity_poly.type
_entity_poly.pdbx_seq_one_letter_code
_entity_poly.pdbx_strand_id
1 'polypeptide(L)'
;MLLAGVGAGQTLQTTTVAAQASVSRQDMSVVTAVRNFIRLLGGTLSLAVGSTLINNSLRSDLSSLSLPSSAIAAIINDPTILGPNTPASELASLGLTPSQAGYVLSHGYTTGFKIVFILNACLACLATIASVFMIKHKDLTRGDEERLKAEARQMLHTGGEASSLDQQSSGSTSTKEVDVEKGNVKEHV
;
A
#
# COMPACT_ATOMS: atom_id res chain seq x y z
N MET A 1 -6.80 3.03 18.74
CA MET A 1 -6.84 2.62 17.32
C MET A 1 -7.47 3.69 16.42
N LEU A 2 -8.55 4.36 16.83
CA LEU A 2 -9.16 5.43 16.02
C LEU A 2 -8.17 6.55 15.65
N LEU A 3 -7.49 7.13 16.65
CA LEU A 3 -6.53 8.22 16.43
C LEU A 3 -5.34 7.80 15.54
N ALA A 4 -4.80 6.60 15.79
CA ALA A 4 -3.72 6.05 14.98
C ALA A 4 -4.14 5.81 13.52
N GLY A 5 -5.36 5.31 13.30
CA GLY A 5 -5.92 5.10 11.97
C GLY A 5 -6.16 6.41 11.21
N VAL A 6 -6.71 7.43 11.87
CA VAL A 6 -6.91 8.77 11.29
C VAL A 6 -5.56 9.40 10.92
N GLY A 7 -4.59 9.36 11.83
CA GLY A 7 -3.25 9.89 11.57
C GLY A 7 -2.57 9.21 10.39
N ALA A 8 -2.55 7.87 10.37
CA ALA A 8 -1.96 7.10 9.27
C ALA A 8 -2.61 7.41 7.91
N GLY A 9 -3.94 7.58 7.86
CA GLY A 9 -4.67 7.95 6.64
C GLY A 9 -4.24 9.31 6.09
N GLN A 10 -4.10 10.31 6.95
CA GLN A 10 -3.68 11.66 6.54
C GLN A 10 -2.22 11.71 6.07
N THR A 11 -1.34 10.88 6.66
CA THR A 11 0.05 10.75 6.22
C THR A 11 0.15 10.24 4.78
N LEU A 12 -0.77 9.39 4.33
CA LEU A 12 -0.72 8.82 2.97
C LEU A 12 -0.89 9.91 1.90
N GLN A 13 -1.84 10.82 2.06
CA GLN A 13 -2.10 11.89 1.09
C GLN A 13 -0.95 12.91 1.08
N THR A 14 -0.59 13.40 2.25
CA THR A 14 0.48 14.41 2.42
C THR A 14 1.83 13.95 1.87
N THR A 15 2.23 12.70 2.14
CA THR A 15 3.48 12.13 1.60
C THR A 15 3.47 12.03 0.08
N THR A 16 2.32 11.73 -0.52
CA THR A 16 2.21 11.63 -1.99
C THR A 16 2.41 13.00 -2.64
N VAL A 17 1.73 14.03 -2.13
CA VAL A 17 1.85 15.39 -2.64
C VAL A 17 3.28 15.91 -2.46
N ALA A 18 3.88 15.70 -1.29
CA ALA A 18 5.25 16.13 -1.02
C ALA A 18 6.28 15.44 -1.94
N ALA A 19 6.13 14.14 -2.19
CA ALA A 19 7.00 13.39 -3.08
C ALA A 19 6.86 13.87 -4.53
N GLN A 20 5.64 14.09 -5.01
CA GLN A 20 5.38 14.60 -6.36
C GLN A 20 5.87 16.04 -6.55
N ALA A 21 5.74 16.91 -5.53
CA ALA A 21 6.27 18.27 -5.55
C ALA A 21 7.80 18.31 -5.59
N SER A 22 8.46 17.23 -5.19
CA SER A 22 9.92 17.15 -5.15
C SER A 22 10.57 16.82 -6.50
N VAL A 23 9.79 16.47 -7.53
CA VAL A 23 10.28 16.01 -8.84
C VAL A 23 9.63 16.73 -10.02
N SER A 24 10.19 16.51 -11.23
CA SER A 24 9.63 17.03 -12.48
C SER A 24 8.30 16.34 -12.82
N ARG A 25 7.47 16.95 -13.70
CA ARG A 25 6.18 16.37 -14.14
C ARG A 25 6.36 15.01 -14.82
N GLN A 26 7.46 14.85 -15.54
CA GLN A 26 7.78 13.64 -16.30
C GLN A 26 8.06 12.45 -15.35
N ASP A 27 8.58 12.73 -14.14
CA ASP A 27 8.98 11.71 -13.16
C ASP A 27 7.90 11.41 -12.10
N MET A 28 6.76 12.11 -12.11
CA MET A 28 5.72 11.94 -11.09
C MET A 28 5.14 10.52 -11.06
N SER A 29 5.03 9.86 -12.22
CA SER A 29 4.56 8.48 -12.34
C SER A 29 5.52 7.51 -11.66
N VAL A 30 6.83 7.68 -11.88
CA VAL A 30 7.91 6.87 -11.30
C VAL A 30 7.94 7.04 -9.79
N VAL A 31 7.91 8.27 -9.28
CA VAL A 31 7.91 8.53 -7.82
C VAL A 31 6.68 7.93 -7.15
N THR A 32 5.51 8.01 -7.79
CA THR A 32 4.28 7.42 -7.27
C THR A 32 4.40 5.89 -7.21
N ALA A 33 4.96 5.26 -8.24
CA ALA A 33 5.20 3.82 -8.28
C ALA A 33 6.19 3.38 -7.18
N VAL A 34 7.31 4.07 -7.04
CA VAL A 34 8.33 3.79 -6.01
C VAL A 34 7.74 3.93 -4.60
N ARG A 35 6.98 5.01 -4.33
CA ARG A 35 6.29 5.18 -3.05
C ARG A 35 5.35 4.02 -2.76
N ASN A 36 4.55 3.61 -3.74
CA ASN A 36 3.64 2.48 -3.57
C ASN A 36 4.39 1.17 -3.35
N PHE A 37 5.47 0.93 -4.07
CA PHE A 37 6.32 -0.23 -3.90
C PHE A 37 6.88 -0.31 -2.46
N ILE A 38 7.49 0.77 -1.97
CA ILE A 38 8.04 0.83 -0.59
C ILE A 38 6.95 0.57 0.45
N ARG A 39 5.75 1.15 0.26
CA ARG A 39 4.62 0.95 1.15
C ARG A 39 4.17 -0.52 1.20
N LEU A 40 4.05 -1.16 0.04
CA LEU A 40 3.65 -2.57 -0.04
C LEU A 40 4.73 -3.47 0.57
N LEU A 41 6.00 -3.20 0.29
CA LEU A 41 7.13 -3.91 0.88
C LEU A 41 7.12 -3.80 2.42
N GLY A 42 6.95 -2.59 2.95
CA GLY A 42 6.83 -2.35 4.38
C GLY A 42 5.65 -3.09 5.01
N GLY A 43 4.50 -3.13 4.32
CA GLY A 43 3.33 -3.90 4.76
C GLY A 43 3.61 -5.41 4.87
N THR A 44 4.25 -5.98 3.84
CA THR A 44 4.64 -7.40 3.85
C THR A 44 5.64 -7.73 4.95
N LEU A 45 6.67 -6.89 5.13
CA LEU A 45 7.66 -7.05 6.20
C LEU A 45 7.01 -6.95 7.58
N SER A 46 6.14 -5.95 7.79
CA SER A 46 5.40 -5.78 9.03
C SER A 46 4.55 -7.01 9.37
N LEU A 47 3.91 -7.62 8.37
CA LEU A 47 3.07 -8.80 8.58
C LEU A 47 3.91 -10.03 8.95
N ALA A 48 5.05 -10.24 8.28
CA ALA A 48 5.97 -11.34 8.58
C ALA A 48 6.54 -11.22 10.00
N VAL A 49 6.99 -10.01 10.39
CA VAL A 49 7.47 -9.73 11.75
C VAL A 49 6.35 -9.89 12.77
N GLY A 50 5.15 -9.36 12.49
CA GLY A 50 4.00 -9.47 13.37
C GLY A 50 3.58 -10.92 13.64
N SER A 51 3.51 -11.73 12.58
CA SER A 51 3.23 -13.17 12.69
C SER A 51 4.29 -13.89 13.53
N THR A 52 5.57 -13.59 13.28
CA THR A 52 6.69 -14.18 14.06
C THR A 52 6.61 -13.82 15.54
N LEU A 53 6.30 -12.56 15.87
CA LEU A 53 6.16 -12.12 17.26
C LEU A 53 5.00 -12.81 17.98
N ILE A 54 3.84 -12.91 17.32
CA ILE A 54 2.68 -13.61 17.87
C ILE A 54 2.99 -15.09 18.09
N ASN A 55 3.60 -15.75 17.10
CA ASN A 55 3.99 -17.16 17.19
C ASN A 55 5.01 -17.42 18.30
N ASN A 56 5.96 -16.50 18.50
CA ASN A 56 6.93 -16.59 19.59
C ASN A 56 6.27 -16.38 20.96
N SER A 57 5.34 -15.44 21.08
CA SER A 57 4.56 -15.25 22.30
C SER A 57 3.74 -16.49 22.64
N LEU A 58 3.06 -17.06 21.63
CA LEU A 58 2.27 -18.28 21.79
C LEU A 58 3.15 -19.48 22.17
N ARG A 59 4.31 -19.62 21.54
CA ARG A 59 5.31 -20.65 21.88
C ARG A 59 5.80 -20.53 23.32
N SER A 60 6.00 -19.31 23.81
CA SER A 60 6.42 -19.06 25.20
C SER A 60 5.35 -19.45 26.21
N ASP A 61 4.08 -19.15 25.94
CA ASP A 61 2.98 -19.52 26.83
C ASP A 61 2.76 -21.05 26.80
N LEU A 62 2.83 -21.68 25.63
CA LEU A 62 2.70 -23.14 25.50
C LEU A 62 3.86 -23.91 26.12
N SER A 63 5.09 -23.38 26.04
CA SER A 63 6.25 -24.01 26.68
C SER A 63 6.20 -23.89 28.21
N SER A 64 5.59 -22.83 28.75
CA SER A 64 5.34 -22.70 30.19
C SER A 64 4.42 -23.80 30.75
N LEU A 65 3.58 -24.39 29.89
CA LEU A 65 2.71 -25.53 30.22
C LEU A 65 3.42 -26.89 30.07
N SER A 66 4.73 -26.91 29.78
CA SER A 66 5.52 -28.13 29.60
C SER A 66 5.01 -29.08 28.51
N LEU A 67 4.39 -28.53 27.46
CA LEU A 67 3.89 -29.30 26.33
C LEU A 67 5.02 -29.84 25.45
N PRO A 68 4.85 -31.00 24.80
CA PRO A 68 5.83 -31.53 23.87
C PRO A 68 5.95 -30.62 22.64
N SER A 69 7.18 -30.50 22.10
CA SER A 69 7.48 -29.63 20.95
C SER A 69 6.61 -29.92 19.72
N SER A 70 6.17 -31.17 19.53
CA SER A 70 5.26 -31.57 18.46
C SER A 70 3.86 -30.97 18.63
N ALA A 71 3.32 -30.97 19.85
CA ALA A 71 2.03 -30.35 20.16
C ALA A 71 2.11 -28.82 19.98
N ILE A 72 3.19 -28.19 20.46
CA ILE A 72 3.42 -26.75 20.26
C ILE A 72 3.46 -26.41 18.76
N ALA A 73 4.15 -27.21 17.95
CA ALA A 73 4.21 -27.00 16.51
C ALA A 73 2.84 -27.20 15.85
N ALA A 74 2.05 -28.20 16.26
CA ALA A 74 0.69 -28.39 15.75
C ALA A 74 -0.20 -27.19 16.06
N ILE A 75 -0.16 -26.67 17.29
CA ILE A 75 -0.94 -25.50 17.73
C ILE A 75 -0.54 -24.23 16.98
N ILE A 76 0.76 -24.01 16.71
CA ILE A 76 1.21 -22.82 15.98
C ILE A 76 0.83 -22.90 14.50
N ASN A 77 0.85 -24.09 13.89
CA ASN A 77 0.44 -24.28 12.50
C ASN A 77 -1.08 -24.21 12.32
N ASP A 78 -1.84 -24.70 13.30
CA ASP A 78 -3.29 -24.62 13.33
C ASP A 78 -3.78 -24.07 14.68
N PRO A 79 -3.89 -22.75 14.83
CA PRO A 79 -4.37 -22.15 16.07
C PRO A 79 -5.87 -22.32 16.30
N THR A 80 -6.63 -22.83 15.32
CA THR A 80 -8.07 -23.04 15.47
C THR A 80 -8.39 -24.11 16.50
N ILE A 81 -7.43 -25.01 16.76
CA ILE A 81 -7.55 -26.06 17.78
C ILE A 81 -7.63 -25.52 19.20
N LEU A 82 -7.19 -24.29 19.46
CA LEU A 82 -7.38 -23.63 20.76
C LEU A 82 -8.79 -23.05 20.94
N GLY A 83 -9.63 -23.11 19.90
CA GLY A 83 -10.95 -22.53 19.88
C GLY A 83 -11.92 -23.16 20.87
N PRO A 84 -13.00 -22.43 21.23
CA PRO A 84 -14.00 -22.92 22.18
C PRO A 84 -14.84 -24.11 21.65
N ASN A 85 -14.80 -24.35 20.33
CA ASN A 85 -15.55 -25.43 19.69
C ASN A 85 -14.73 -26.72 19.52
N THR A 86 -13.46 -26.73 19.90
CA THR A 86 -12.61 -27.92 19.73
C THR A 86 -13.00 -29.00 20.73
N PRO A 87 -13.16 -30.27 20.29
CA PRO A 87 -13.46 -31.38 21.20
C PRO A 87 -12.39 -31.53 22.30
N ALA A 88 -12.83 -31.78 23.53
CA ALA A 88 -11.91 -31.98 24.66
C ALA A 88 -10.96 -33.16 24.46
N SER A 89 -11.36 -34.18 23.69
CA SER A 89 -10.51 -35.34 23.34
C SER A 89 -9.33 -34.95 22.45
N GLU A 90 -9.51 -33.97 21.56
CA GLU A 90 -8.47 -33.46 20.68
C GLU A 90 -7.45 -32.61 21.48
N LEU A 91 -7.93 -31.74 22.37
CA LEU A 91 -7.07 -31.01 23.31
C LEU A 91 -6.29 -31.95 24.23
N ALA A 92 -6.95 -32.98 24.75
CA ALA A 92 -6.30 -33.97 25.61
C ALA A 92 -5.20 -34.73 24.86
N SER A 93 -5.37 -35.02 23.57
CA SER A 93 -4.33 -35.64 22.74
C SER A 93 -3.07 -34.77 22.60
N LEU A 94 -3.22 -33.44 22.76
CA LEU A 94 -2.14 -32.46 22.75
C LEU A 94 -1.59 -32.17 24.15
N GLY A 95 -2.15 -32.76 25.21
CA GLY A 95 -1.77 -32.52 26.61
C GLY A 95 -2.37 -31.24 27.21
N LEU A 96 -3.44 -30.71 26.62
CA LEU A 96 -4.12 -29.50 27.07
C LEU A 96 -5.46 -29.79 27.74
N THR A 97 -5.78 -29.02 28.77
CA THR A 97 -7.16 -28.89 29.28
C THR A 97 -7.91 -27.78 28.56
N PRO A 98 -9.26 -27.81 28.52
CA PRO A 98 -10.06 -26.70 27.96
C PRO A 98 -9.77 -25.35 28.62
N SER A 99 -9.48 -25.33 29.93
CA SER A 99 -9.13 -24.10 30.65
C SER A 99 -7.75 -23.56 30.25
N GLN A 100 -6.77 -24.44 30.03
CA GLN A 100 -5.44 -24.05 29.53
C GLN A 100 -5.51 -23.53 28.10
N ALA A 101 -6.28 -24.19 27.22
CA ALA A 101 -6.47 -23.72 25.86
C ALA A 101 -7.10 -22.31 25.83
N GLY A 102 -8.13 -22.07 26.64
CA GLY A 102 -8.73 -20.74 26.77
C GLY A 102 -7.77 -19.69 27.35
N TYR A 103 -6.93 -20.06 28.32
CA TYR A 103 -5.88 -19.18 28.86
C TYR A 103 -4.86 -18.83 27.78
N VAL A 104 -4.31 -19.81 27.07
CA VAL A 104 -3.32 -19.58 26.00
C VAL A 104 -3.92 -18.75 24.86
N LEU A 105 -5.17 -19.04 24.48
CA LEU A 105 -5.87 -18.29 23.43
C LEU A 105 -6.07 -16.82 23.82
N SER A 106 -6.44 -16.54 25.07
CA SER A 106 -6.68 -15.16 25.52
C SER A 106 -5.39 -14.43 25.87
N HIS A 107 -4.56 -15.02 26.72
CA HIS A 107 -3.34 -14.41 27.25
C HIS A 107 -2.21 -14.38 26.21
N GLY A 108 -1.95 -15.49 25.53
CA GLY A 108 -0.85 -15.62 24.57
C GLY A 108 -1.03 -14.72 23.35
N TYR A 109 -2.23 -14.68 22.78
CA TYR A 109 -2.53 -13.75 21.69
C TYR A 109 -2.55 -12.30 22.15
N THR A 110 -3.16 -11.98 23.29
CA THR A 110 -3.19 -10.60 23.78
C THR A 110 -1.77 -10.07 24.01
N THR A 111 -0.89 -10.89 24.58
CA THR A 111 0.52 -10.54 24.79
C THR A 111 1.25 -10.36 23.47
N GLY A 112 1.08 -11.29 22.52
CA GLY A 112 1.65 -11.18 21.17
C GLY A 112 1.20 -9.89 20.47
N PHE A 113 -0.09 -9.59 20.46
CA PHE A 113 -0.64 -8.37 19.86
C PHE A 113 -0.13 -7.11 20.56
N LYS A 114 -0.02 -7.09 21.89
CA LYS A 114 0.58 -5.97 22.63
C LYS A 114 2.00 -5.68 22.14
N ILE A 115 2.83 -6.71 21.97
CA ILE A 115 4.20 -6.56 21.47
C ILE A 115 4.19 -5.98 20.05
N VAL A 116 3.31 -6.46 19.16
CA VAL A 116 3.14 -5.93 17.80
C VAL A 116 2.72 -4.46 17.81
N PHE A 117 1.80 -4.06 18.69
CA PHE A 117 1.36 -2.67 18.79
C PHE A 117 2.47 -1.75 19.33
N ILE A 118 3.23 -2.20 20.33
CA ILE A 118 4.37 -1.43 20.87
C ILE A 118 5.44 -1.25 19.79
N LEU A 119 5.79 -2.33 19.08
CA LEU A 119 6.75 -2.27 17.98
C LEU A 119 6.31 -1.25 16.92
N ASN A 120 5.06 -1.31 16.46
CA ASN A 120 4.51 -0.37 15.50
C ASN A 120 4.52 1.08 16.02
N ALA A 121 4.26 1.29 17.31
CA ALA A 121 4.35 2.61 17.92
C ALA A 121 5.80 3.15 17.93
N CYS A 122 6.79 2.30 18.23
CA CYS A 122 8.21 2.67 18.16
C CYS A 122 8.64 3.00 16.73
N LEU A 123 8.24 2.20 15.74
CA LEU A 123 8.47 2.46 14.32
C LEU A 123 7.84 3.77 13.87
N ALA A 124 6.60 4.06 14.30
CA ALA A 124 5.93 5.31 14.00
C ALA A 124 6.66 6.52 14.62
N CYS A 125 7.09 6.41 15.88
CA CYS A 125 7.88 7.44 16.54
C CYS A 125 9.19 7.71 15.80
N LEU A 126 9.92 6.66 15.41
CA LEU A 126 11.15 6.78 14.64
C LEU A 126 10.89 7.42 13.26
N ALA A 127 9.81 7.03 12.58
CA ALA A 127 9.41 7.63 11.31
C ALA A 127 9.06 9.12 11.47
N THR A 128 8.40 9.52 12.56
CA THR A 128 8.13 10.92 12.87
C THR A 128 9.43 11.70 13.10
N ILE A 129 10.35 11.16 13.90
CA ILE A 129 11.67 11.78 14.14
C ILE A 129 12.42 11.93 12.82
N ALA A 130 12.51 10.87 12.02
CA ALA A 130 13.16 10.90 10.71
C ALA A 130 12.52 11.95 9.79
N SER A 131 11.19 12.04 9.76
CA SER A 131 10.46 13.04 8.98
C SER A 131 10.80 14.47 9.41
N VAL A 132 10.82 14.75 10.72
CA VAL A 132 11.13 16.07 11.27
C VAL A 132 12.56 16.52 10.94
N PHE A 133 13.54 15.61 10.99
CA PHE A 133 14.94 15.96 10.73
C PHE A 133 15.34 15.91 9.25
N MET A 134 14.71 15.06 8.44
CA MET A 134 15.14 14.78 7.07
C MET A 134 14.36 15.59 6.01
N ILE A 135 13.12 16.00 6.28
CA ILE A 135 12.36 16.85 5.35
C ILE A 135 12.88 18.29 5.44
N LYS A 136 13.78 18.64 4.51
CA LYS A 136 14.07 20.04 4.22
C LYS A 136 12.86 20.68 3.54
N HIS A 137 12.51 21.89 3.98
CA HIS A 137 11.48 22.70 3.36
C HIS A 137 11.78 22.90 1.87
N LYS A 138 10.97 22.28 1.02
CA LYS A 138 10.97 22.50 -0.44
C LYS A 138 9.68 23.23 -0.76
N ASP A 139 9.79 24.38 -1.41
CA ASP A 139 8.63 25.18 -1.80
C ASP A 139 7.68 24.32 -2.66
N LEU A 140 6.41 24.31 -2.29
CA LEU A 140 5.35 23.61 -3.04
C LEU A 140 5.01 24.37 -4.34
N THR A 141 5.44 25.62 -4.45
CA THR A 141 5.22 26.50 -5.60
C THR A 141 6.21 26.17 -6.71
N ARG A 142 5.74 25.59 -7.82
CA ARG A 142 6.57 25.34 -9.00
C ARG A 142 6.71 26.62 -9.81
N GLY A 143 7.95 27.07 -10.05
CA GLY A 143 8.24 28.23 -10.90
C GLY A 143 7.78 28.08 -12.37
N ASP A 144 7.45 26.87 -12.82
CA ASP A 144 7.08 26.57 -14.21
C ASP A 144 5.57 26.71 -14.49
N GLU A 145 4.73 26.99 -13.47
CA GLU A 145 3.27 26.98 -13.61
C GLU A 145 2.75 28.03 -14.60
N GLU A 146 3.34 29.22 -14.59
CA GLU A 146 2.98 30.31 -15.50
C GLU A 146 3.34 29.96 -16.96
N ARG A 147 4.52 29.35 -17.19
CA ARG A 147 4.97 28.94 -18.53
C ARG A 147 4.07 27.84 -19.12
N LEU A 148 3.74 26.83 -18.32
CA LEU A 148 2.87 25.73 -18.75
C LEU A 148 1.41 26.18 -18.96
N LYS A 149 0.90 27.12 -18.16
CA LYS A 149 -0.42 27.73 -18.42
C LYS A 149 -0.41 28.53 -19.72
N ALA A 150 0.67 29.23 -20.03
CA ALA A 150 0.83 29.95 -21.29
C ALA A 150 0.87 28.99 -22.49
N GLU A 151 1.68 27.93 -22.43
CA GLU A 151 1.76 26.89 -23.47
C GLU A 151 0.41 26.16 -23.65
N ALA A 152 -0.27 25.81 -22.56
CA ALA A 152 -1.60 25.18 -22.63
C ALA A 152 -2.67 26.09 -23.23
N ARG A 153 -2.64 27.40 -22.89
CA ARG A 153 -3.54 28.38 -23.53
C ARG A 153 -3.24 28.51 -25.02
N GLN A 154 -1.97 28.52 -25.43
CA GLN A 154 -1.58 28.57 -26.84
C GLN A 154 -2.05 27.32 -27.60
N MET A 155 -1.87 26.12 -27.05
CA MET A 155 -2.36 24.88 -27.66
C MET A 155 -3.90 24.83 -27.80
N LEU A 156 -4.63 25.39 -26.84
CA LEU A 156 -6.10 25.52 -26.92
C LEU A 156 -6.54 26.53 -27.98
N HIS A 157 -5.82 27.64 -28.15
CA HIS A 157 -6.09 28.60 -29.21
C HIS A 157 -5.78 28.02 -30.59
N THR A 158 -4.64 27.38 -30.79
CA THR A 158 -4.26 26.78 -32.08
C THR A 158 -5.11 25.55 -32.43
N GLY A 159 -5.49 24.73 -31.45
CA GLY A 159 -6.41 23.61 -31.65
C GLY A 159 -7.85 24.05 -31.92
N GLY A 160 -8.30 25.14 -31.29
CA GLY A 160 -9.60 25.77 -31.58
C GLY A 160 -9.65 26.40 -32.98
N GLU A 161 -8.55 27.03 -33.41
CA GLU A 161 -8.40 27.56 -34.76
C GLU A 161 -8.38 26.43 -35.81
N ALA A 162 -7.64 25.35 -35.60
CA ALA A 162 -7.64 24.18 -36.48
C ALA A 162 -9.04 23.52 -36.57
N SER A 163 -9.77 23.43 -35.46
CA SER A 163 -11.14 22.91 -35.41
C SER A 163 -12.13 23.82 -36.15
N SER A 164 -11.94 25.15 -36.07
CA SER A 164 -12.75 26.12 -36.80
C SER A 164 -12.42 26.17 -38.30
N LEU A 165 -11.17 25.88 -38.68
CA LEU A 165 -10.72 25.79 -40.07
C LEU A 165 -11.27 24.51 -40.74
N ASP A 166 -11.32 23.37 -40.03
CA ASP A 166 -11.94 22.14 -40.54
C ASP A 166 -13.46 22.29 -40.71
N GLN A 167 -14.14 22.98 -39.78
CA GLN A 167 -15.57 23.24 -39.87
C GLN A 167 -15.94 24.29 -40.92
N GLN A 168 -14.99 25.18 -41.28
CA GLN A 168 -15.15 26.15 -42.36
C GLN A 168 -14.74 25.57 -43.73
N SER A 169 -13.84 24.58 -43.76
CA SER A 169 -13.47 23.84 -44.98
C SER A 169 -14.54 22.82 -45.40
N SER A 170 -15.39 22.32 -44.49
CA SER A 170 -16.48 21.41 -44.85
C SER A 170 -17.70 22.11 -45.48
N GLY A 171 -17.72 23.45 -45.53
CA GLY A 171 -18.84 24.26 -46.06
C GLY A 171 -18.75 24.60 -47.55
N SER A 172 -17.66 24.25 -48.24
CA SER A 172 -17.50 24.55 -49.67
C SER A 172 -16.63 23.49 -50.33
N THR A 173 -17.25 22.43 -50.84
CA THR A 173 -16.96 21.86 -52.17
C THR A 173 -18.01 20.78 -52.45
N SER A 174 -18.93 21.10 -53.36
CA SER A 174 -19.78 20.14 -54.03
C SER A 174 -18.93 19.34 -55.05
N THR A 175 -19.10 18.02 -55.00
CA THR A 175 -18.92 17.05 -56.10
C THR A 175 -17.50 16.78 -56.62
N LYS A 176 -16.92 15.67 -56.16
CA LYS A 176 -16.42 14.56 -57.00
C LYS A 176 -16.18 13.32 -56.13
N GLU A 177 -16.94 12.27 -56.40
CA GLU A 177 -16.67 10.91 -55.89
C GLU A 177 -15.26 10.46 -56.32
N VAL A 178 -14.48 9.96 -55.37
CA VAL A 178 -13.50 8.89 -55.61
C VAL A 178 -13.48 8.00 -54.36
N ASP A 179 -14.18 6.87 -54.45
CA ASP A 179 -13.87 5.63 -53.72
C ASP A 179 -12.43 5.23 -54.01
N VAL A 180 -11.59 4.97 -52.98
CA VAL A 180 -10.66 3.83 -52.93
C VAL A 180 -10.28 3.57 -51.46
N GLU A 181 -11.04 2.66 -50.86
CA GLU A 181 -10.53 1.66 -49.93
C GLU A 181 -9.26 1.01 -50.50
N LYS A 182 -8.11 1.19 -49.84
CA LYS A 182 -7.01 0.20 -49.80
C LYS A 182 -5.92 0.62 -48.83
N GLY A 183 -5.79 -0.14 -47.75
CA GLY A 183 -4.53 -0.21 -47.03
C GLY A 183 -3.41 -0.74 -47.92
N ASN A 184 -2.17 -0.36 -47.60
CA ASN A 184 -1.10 -1.32 -47.69
C ASN A 184 0.03 -1.01 -46.71
N VAL A 185 0.34 -2.03 -45.92
CA VAL A 185 1.51 -2.16 -45.07
C VAL A 185 2.68 -2.63 -45.95
N LYS A 186 3.92 -2.37 -45.49
CA LYS A 186 5.24 -2.91 -45.91
C LYS A 186 5.94 -2.10 -47.02
N GLU A 187 7.27 -1.94 -47.08
CA GLU A 187 8.42 -2.54 -46.38
C GLU A 187 9.69 -1.67 -46.64
N HIS A 188 10.72 -1.92 -45.83
CA HIS A 188 12.14 -1.53 -45.87
C HIS A 188 12.75 -0.84 -47.12
N VAL A 189 13.59 0.17 -46.84
CA VAL A 189 15.05 0.10 -47.05
C VAL A 189 15.76 0.61 -45.79
#